data_AF-A0A2H6FAZ6-F1
#
_entry.id   AF-A0A2H6FAZ6-F1
#
_cell.length_a   1.000
_cell.length_b   1.000
_cell.length_c   1.000
_cell.angle_alpha   90.00
_cell.angle_beta   90.00
_cell.angle_gamma   90.00
#
_symmetry.space_group_name_H-M   'P 1'
#
loop_
_entity.id
_entity.type
_entity.pdbx_description
1 polymer ?
#
loop_
_entity_poly.entity_id
_entity_poly.type
_entity_poly.pdbx_seq_one_letter_code
_entity_poly.pdbx_strand_id
1 'polypeptide(L)'
;MMTLHSHVIKFTIAVICLAVVQPLFAQQLPGQKMTNGNKIPVVIYTVKGNYDEVWNDLKTALNDRGLVISSISHVGEMLERTGEVLGRTKKIYGKANIMEFCSAIISRDMLERNPHFLAFCPYQIMVYTLPGHPKKVYLSYRRLIWNDNSGREVLIPVEKLLEGLINDVIEMHKEFK
;
A
#
# COMPACT_ATOMS: atom_id res chain seq x y z
N MET A 1 80.36 -32.86 -4.03
CA MET A 1 79.22 -33.45 -3.30
C MET A 1 78.78 -32.44 -2.25
N MET A 2 77.52 -31.99 -2.32
CA MET A 2 76.72 -31.27 -1.31
C MET A 2 77.02 -29.80 -0.92
N THR A 3 76.30 -28.93 -1.65
CA THR A 3 75.41 -27.82 -1.25
C THR A 3 75.88 -26.65 -0.37
N LEU A 4 75.85 -25.49 -1.03
CA LEU A 4 76.10 -24.12 -0.62
C LEU A 4 74.84 -23.47 0.00
N HIS A 5 75.05 -22.68 1.07
CA HIS A 5 74.03 -21.91 1.78
C HIS A 5 73.45 -20.75 0.94
N SER A 6 72.16 -20.50 1.15
CA SER A 6 71.34 -19.47 0.51
C SER A 6 71.76 -18.03 0.87
N HIS A 7 72.04 -17.22 -0.14
CA HIS A 7 72.17 -15.77 -0.04
C HIS A 7 70.97 -15.06 -0.67
N VAL A 8 70.54 -14.03 0.05
CA VAL A 8 69.53 -13.01 -0.21
C VAL A 8 69.71 -12.34 -1.58
N ILE A 9 68.65 -12.26 -2.39
CA ILE A 9 68.59 -11.38 -3.58
C ILE A 9 67.26 -10.63 -3.61
N LYS A 10 67.38 -9.31 -3.64
CA LYS A 10 66.33 -8.29 -3.78
C LYS A 10 65.66 -8.40 -5.16
N PHE A 11 64.34 -8.30 -5.22
CA PHE A 11 63.60 -8.04 -6.47
C PHE A 11 62.79 -6.76 -6.36
N THR A 12 63.13 -5.83 -7.23
CA THR A 12 62.44 -4.58 -7.55
C THR A 12 61.31 -4.85 -8.55
N ILE A 13 60.38 -3.90 -8.68
CA ILE A 13 59.42 -3.65 -9.78
C ILE A 13 57.98 -4.16 -9.51
N ALA A 14 57.05 -3.22 -9.33
CA ALA A 14 55.96 -2.95 -10.29
C ALA A 14 54.91 -2.01 -9.66
N VAL A 15 54.88 -0.78 -10.18
CA VAL A 15 53.73 0.12 -10.07
C VAL A 15 52.56 -0.51 -10.82
N ILE A 16 51.47 -0.84 -10.12
CA ILE A 16 50.17 -1.14 -10.74
C ILE A 16 49.14 -0.19 -10.14
N CYS A 17 48.86 0.83 -10.92
CA CYS A 17 47.73 1.72 -10.78
C CYS A 17 46.46 0.90 -11.07
N LEU A 18 45.67 0.58 -10.05
CA LEU A 18 44.35 -0.03 -10.18
C LEU A 18 43.31 0.99 -9.71
N ALA A 19 42.83 1.77 -10.67
CA ALA A 19 41.59 2.49 -10.57
C ALA A 19 40.44 1.48 -10.35
N VAL A 20 39.92 1.41 -9.13
CA VAL A 20 38.65 0.72 -8.87
C VAL A 20 37.54 1.76 -8.89
N VAL A 21 36.77 1.69 -9.97
CA VAL A 21 35.53 2.43 -10.21
C VAL A 21 34.41 1.82 -9.35
N GLN A 22 33.95 2.58 -8.34
CA GLN A 22 32.57 2.68 -7.79
C GLN A 22 31.86 1.41 -7.23
N PRO A 23 31.04 1.53 -6.14
CA PRO A 23 29.84 2.37 -6.17
C PRO A 23 29.73 3.41 -5.04
N LEU A 24 29.29 4.61 -5.42
CA LEU A 24 28.36 5.38 -4.60
C LEU A 24 27.13 4.50 -4.36
N PHE A 25 27.11 3.75 -3.27
CA PHE A 25 25.89 3.14 -2.77
C PHE A 25 25.86 3.31 -1.26
N ALA A 26 24.72 3.79 -0.78
CA ALA A 26 24.36 4.02 0.62
C ALA A 26 25.05 5.22 1.31
N GLN A 27 24.82 6.43 0.80
CA GLN A 27 24.51 7.51 1.74
C GLN A 27 23.18 7.15 2.40
N GLN A 28 23.29 6.62 3.62
CA GLN A 28 22.18 6.51 4.56
C GLN A 28 21.56 7.90 4.69
N LEU A 29 20.29 8.07 4.27
CA LEU A 29 19.58 9.32 4.48
C LEU A 29 19.45 9.56 6.00
N PRO A 30 19.81 10.74 6.51
CA PRO A 30 19.59 11.10 7.90
C PRO A 30 18.08 11.34 8.11
N GLY A 31 17.43 10.40 8.79
CA GLY A 31 16.01 10.45 9.13
C GLY A 31 15.62 9.18 9.86
N GLN A 32 15.59 9.26 11.18
CA GLN A 32 15.57 8.12 12.10
C GLN A 32 14.33 7.22 12.00
N LYS A 33 14.54 5.99 12.50
CA LYS A 33 13.52 5.01 12.90
C LYS A 33 12.39 5.66 13.72
N MET A 34 11.15 5.27 13.41
CA MET A 34 10.08 5.20 14.40
C MET A 34 9.52 3.78 14.41
N THR A 35 9.86 3.05 15.46
CA THR A 35 9.20 1.81 15.86
C THR A 35 7.85 2.16 16.47
N ASN A 36 6.76 1.74 15.84
CA ASN A 36 5.49 1.51 16.51
C ASN A 36 5.03 0.11 16.09
N GLY A 37 5.02 -0.81 17.05
CA GLY A 37 4.94 -2.27 16.87
C GLY A 37 4.05 -2.73 15.73
N ASN A 38 4.65 -3.48 14.80
CA ASN A 38 4.05 -4.29 13.74
C ASN A 38 2.61 -3.89 13.31
N LYS A 39 2.40 -2.64 12.87
CA LYS A 39 1.13 -2.22 12.29
C LYS A 39 1.09 -2.67 10.83
N ILE A 40 0.21 -3.62 10.52
CA ILE A 40 -0.05 -4.02 9.13
C ILE A 40 -0.69 -2.81 8.42
N PRO A 41 -0.04 -2.22 7.41
CA PRO A 41 -0.46 -0.94 6.82
C PRO A 41 -1.72 -1.05 5.95
N VAL A 42 -2.04 -2.26 5.50
CA VAL A 42 -3.19 -2.55 4.64
C VAL A 42 -4.05 -3.59 5.33
N VAL A 43 -5.33 -3.29 5.51
CA VAL A 43 -6.32 -4.23 6.04
C VAL A 43 -7.11 -4.80 4.87
N ILE A 44 -7.30 -6.12 4.85
CA ILE A 44 -7.97 -6.83 3.75
C ILE A 44 -9.03 -7.74 4.34
N TYR A 45 -10.26 -7.58 3.84
CA TYR A 45 -11.40 -8.43 4.12
C TYR A 45 -11.79 -9.20 2.86
N THR A 46 -12.51 -10.30 3.05
CA THR A 46 -13.05 -11.08 1.94
C THR A 46 -14.53 -11.34 2.13
N VAL A 47 -15.28 -11.17 1.05
CA VAL A 47 -16.72 -11.46 0.96
C VAL A 47 -16.95 -12.48 -0.15
N LYS A 48 -17.84 -13.45 0.09
CA LYS A 48 -18.32 -14.36 -0.96
C LYS A 48 -19.53 -13.70 -1.62
N GLY A 49 -19.41 -13.35 -2.90
CA GLY A 49 -20.44 -12.60 -3.63
C GLY A 49 -19.99 -12.23 -5.03
N ASN A 50 -20.84 -11.55 -5.79
CA ASN A 50 -20.42 -10.96 -7.07
C ASN A 50 -19.76 -9.60 -6.83
N TYR A 51 -18.80 -9.25 -7.69
CA TYR A 51 -18.14 -7.94 -7.62
C TYR A 51 -19.13 -6.79 -7.74
N ASP A 52 -20.06 -6.85 -8.70
CA ASP A 52 -20.97 -5.72 -8.97
C ASP A 52 -21.98 -5.51 -7.83
N GLU A 53 -22.38 -6.58 -7.15
CA GLU A 53 -23.21 -6.53 -5.94
C GLU A 53 -22.44 -5.85 -4.81
N VAL A 54 -21.27 -6.39 -4.43
CA VAL A 54 -20.40 -5.83 -3.38
C VAL A 54 -20.06 -4.35 -3.65
N TRP A 55 -19.82 -4.00 -4.92
CA TRP A 55 -19.56 -2.62 -5.32
C TRP A 55 -20.77 -1.71 -5.13
N ASN A 56 -21.97 -2.19 -5.48
CA ASN A 56 -23.20 -1.44 -5.28
C ASN A 56 -23.53 -1.30 -3.80
N ASP A 57 -23.35 -2.36 -3.02
CA ASP A 57 -23.59 -2.37 -1.57
C ASP A 57 -22.65 -1.41 -0.85
N LEU A 58 -21.39 -1.29 -1.27
CA LEU A 58 -20.47 -0.28 -0.75
C LEU A 58 -20.96 1.15 -1.06
N LYS A 59 -21.48 1.41 -2.26
CA LYS A 59 -22.07 2.72 -2.58
C LYS A 59 -23.30 2.99 -1.72
N THR A 60 -24.14 1.99 -1.49
CA THR A 60 -25.30 2.10 -0.60
C THR A 60 -24.85 2.42 0.82
N ALA A 61 -23.89 1.69 1.39
CA ALA A 61 -23.37 1.94 2.73
C ALA A 61 -22.78 3.35 2.91
N LEU A 62 -22.12 3.89 1.87
CA LEU A 62 -21.67 5.28 1.86
C LEU A 62 -22.84 6.27 1.85
N ASN A 63 -23.82 6.06 0.97
CA ASN A 63 -25.00 6.91 0.86
C ASN A 63 -25.82 6.93 2.16
N ASP A 64 -26.01 5.78 2.80
CA ASP A 64 -26.75 5.64 4.06
C ASP A 64 -26.07 6.40 5.21
N ARG A 65 -24.75 6.58 5.12
CA ARG A 65 -23.96 7.39 6.05
C ARG A 65 -23.83 8.87 5.61
N GLY A 66 -24.52 9.27 4.54
CA GLY A 66 -24.48 10.63 3.99
C GLY A 66 -23.12 11.02 3.41
N LEU A 67 -22.32 10.05 2.98
CA LEU A 67 -20.98 10.26 2.45
C LEU A 67 -20.99 10.42 0.93
N VAL A 68 -20.22 11.37 0.43
CA VAL A 68 -20.13 11.65 -1.00
C VAL A 68 -18.88 11.01 -1.58
N ILE A 69 -19.06 10.26 -2.66
CA ILE A 69 -17.97 9.71 -3.47
C ILE A 69 -17.33 10.85 -4.26
N SER A 70 -16.04 11.09 -4.04
CA SER A 70 -15.28 12.13 -4.74
C SER A 70 -14.74 11.64 -6.07
N SER A 71 -14.30 10.37 -6.15
CA SER A 71 -13.76 9.79 -7.37
C SER A 71 -13.83 8.26 -7.36
N ILE A 72 -13.74 7.67 -8.54
CA ILE A 72 -13.59 6.23 -8.73
C ILE A 72 -12.40 6.01 -9.68
N SER A 73 -11.40 5.25 -9.23
CA SER A 73 -10.28 4.82 -10.07
C SER A 73 -10.51 3.40 -10.59
N HIS A 74 -10.60 3.26 -11.92
CA HIS A 74 -10.80 1.99 -12.62
C HIS A 74 -9.47 1.23 -12.84
N VAL A 75 -8.85 0.78 -11.74
CA VAL A 75 -7.49 0.24 -11.75
C VAL A 75 -7.35 -1.03 -12.60
N GLY A 76 -8.34 -1.92 -12.56
CA GLY A 76 -8.33 -3.15 -13.36
C GLY A 76 -8.28 -2.86 -14.86
N GLU A 77 -9.17 -1.99 -15.33
CA GLU A 77 -9.24 -1.57 -16.74
C GLU A 77 -7.96 -0.84 -17.17
N MET A 78 -7.44 0.05 -16.31
CA MET A 78 -6.18 0.76 -16.56
C MET A 78 -5.01 -0.22 -16.70
N LEU A 79 -4.90 -1.22 -15.84
CA LEU A 79 -3.82 -2.22 -15.89
C LEU A 79 -3.95 -3.16 -17.08
N GLU A 80 -5.16 -3.53 -17.50
CA GLU A 80 -5.39 -4.35 -18.70
C GLU A 80 -4.93 -3.57 -19.95
N ARG A 81 -5.35 -2.31 -20.10
CA ARG A 81 -4.93 -1.43 -21.21
C ARG A 81 -3.43 -1.15 -21.23
N THR A 82 -2.82 -0.86 -20.08
CA THR A 82 -1.39 -0.53 -20.03
C THR A 82 -0.50 -1.76 -20.13
N GLY A 83 -0.99 -2.94 -19.73
CA GLY A 83 -0.30 -4.21 -19.90
C GLY A 83 0.02 -4.49 -21.36
N GLU A 84 -0.92 -4.27 -22.27
CA GLU A 84 -0.73 -4.44 -23.73
C GLU A 84 0.43 -3.59 -24.26
N VAL A 85 0.44 -2.30 -23.93
CA VAL A 85 1.48 -1.35 -24.37
C VAL A 85 2.85 -1.72 -23.80
N LEU A 86 2.89 -2.27 -22.58
CA LEU A 86 4.13 -2.66 -21.89
C LEU A 86 4.58 -4.10 -22.23
N GLY A 87 3.86 -4.84 -23.08
CA GLY A 87 4.14 -6.24 -23.38
C GLY A 87 3.98 -7.17 -22.18
N ARG A 88 3.12 -6.82 -21.21
CA ARG A 88 2.85 -7.59 -19.99
C ARG A 88 1.49 -8.27 -20.09
N THR A 89 1.47 -9.61 -20.09
CA THR A 89 0.27 -10.42 -20.34
C THR A 89 -0.39 -11.00 -19.08
N LYS A 90 0.23 -10.85 -17.91
CA LYS A 90 -0.30 -11.40 -16.66
C LYS A 90 -1.56 -10.63 -16.23
N LYS A 91 -2.70 -11.31 -16.20
CA LYS A 91 -3.93 -10.77 -15.59
C LYS A 91 -3.76 -10.67 -14.07
N ILE A 92 -3.86 -9.46 -13.52
CA ILE A 92 -3.66 -9.20 -12.08
C ILE A 92 -4.99 -9.30 -11.31
N TYR A 93 -6.07 -8.78 -11.89
CA TYR A 93 -7.40 -8.72 -11.29
C TYR A 93 -8.46 -9.27 -12.24
N GLY A 94 -9.57 -9.76 -11.69
CA GLY A 94 -10.79 -9.98 -12.46
C GLY A 94 -11.51 -8.67 -12.73
N LYS A 95 -11.79 -7.92 -11.66
CA LYS A 95 -12.21 -6.51 -11.64
C LYS A 95 -11.51 -5.83 -10.46
N ALA A 96 -11.18 -4.54 -10.57
CA ALA A 96 -10.56 -3.79 -9.48
C ALA A 96 -10.80 -2.30 -9.60
N ASN A 97 -11.46 -1.72 -8.59
CA ASN A 97 -11.66 -0.27 -8.47
C ASN A 97 -11.19 0.23 -7.11
N ILE A 98 -10.84 1.51 -7.06
CA ILE A 98 -10.62 2.25 -5.81
C ILE A 98 -11.70 3.31 -5.73
N MET A 99 -12.45 3.33 -4.64
CA MET A 99 -13.42 4.36 -4.35
C MET A 99 -12.81 5.37 -3.39
N GLU A 100 -12.88 6.65 -3.76
CA GLU A 100 -12.45 7.76 -2.93
C GLU A 100 -13.65 8.53 -2.42
N PHE A 101 -13.63 8.85 -1.13
CA PHE A 101 -14.70 9.59 -0.46
C PHE A 101 -14.15 10.31 0.77
N CYS A 102 -14.93 11.21 1.34
CA CYS A 102 -14.59 11.90 2.59
C CYS A 102 -15.81 12.03 3.50
N SER A 103 -15.56 12.13 4.80
CA SER A 103 -16.52 12.67 5.76
C SER A 103 -16.10 14.10 6.11
N ALA A 104 -16.93 15.10 5.80
CA ALA A 104 -16.58 16.50 5.99
C ALA A 104 -16.21 16.81 7.44
N ILE A 105 -16.93 16.23 8.40
CA ILE A 105 -16.71 16.43 9.85
C ILE A 105 -15.39 15.76 10.26
N ILE A 106 -15.23 14.46 10.00
CA ILE A 106 -14.02 13.72 10.43
C ILE A 106 -12.77 14.29 9.75
N SER A 107 -12.86 14.67 8.47
CA SER A 107 -11.75 15.31 7.75
C SER A 107 -11.41 16.68 8.33
N ARG A 108 -12.41 17.49 8.72
CA ARG A 108 -12.16 18.79 9.36
C ARG A 108 -11.42 18.62 10.67
N ASP A 109 -11.93 17.76 11.56
CA ASP A 109 -11.32 17.49 12.88
C ASP A 109 -9.87 17.01 12.73
N MET A 110 -9.63 16.11 11.77
CA MET A 110 -8.30 15.59 11.46
C MET A 110 -7.34 16.69 11.00
N LEU A 111 -7.76 17.56 10.07
CA LEU A 111 -6.89 18.58 9.48
C LEU A 111 -6.67 19.78 10.40
N GLU A 112 -7.64 20.14 11.24
CA GLU A 112 -7.46 21.15 12.29
C GLU A 112 -6.48 20.67 13.36
N ARG A 113 -6.49 19.37 13.68
CA ARG A 113 -5.56 18.79 14.64
C ARG A 113 -4.10 18.81 14.14
N ASN A 114 -3.89 18.52 12.86
CA ASN A 114 -2.58 18.60 12.21
C ASN A 114 -2.77 18.76 10.68
N PRO A 115 -2.34 19.89 10.08
CA PRO A 115 -2.51 20.11 8.64
C PRO A 115 -1.71 19.12 7.77
N HIS A 116 -0.67 18.48 8.32
CA HIS A 116 0.09 17.45 7.60
C HIS A 116 -0.69 16.13 7.44
N PHE A 117 -1.81 15.95 8.17
CA PHE A 117 -2.72 14.84 7.93
C PHE A 117 -3.48 14.95 6.60
N LEU A 118 -3.28 16.03 5.82
CA LEU A 118 -3.79 16.16 4.46
C LEU A 118 -3.45 14.95 3.57
N ALA A 119 -2.30 14.30 3.79
CA ALA A 119 -1.90 13.11 3.06
C ALA A 119 -2.81 11.87 3.29
N PHE A 120 -3.70 11.93 4.28
CA PHE A 120 -4.70 10.89 4.55
C PHE A 120 -6.08 11.20 3.94
N CYS A 121 -6.21 12.29 3.19
CA CYS A 121 -7.42 12.69 2.49
C CYS A 121 -7.16 12.64 0.96
N PRO A 122 -8.01 12.00 0.14
CA PRO A 122 -9.29 11.38 0.49
C PRO A 122 -9.14 10.00 1.17
N TYR A 123 -10.22 9.53 1.80
CA TYR A 123 -10.30 8.16 2.30
C TYR A 123 -10.54 7.20 1.13
N GLN A 124 -10.00 5.99 1.23
CA GLN A 124 -10.02 5.03 0.12
C GLN A 124 -10.48 3.64 0.59
N ILE A 125 -11.40 3.05 -0.17
CA ILE A 125 -11.72 1.62 -0.11
C ILE A 125 -11.48 1.02 -1.49
N MET A 126 -10.64 -0.01 -1.54
CA MET A 126 -10.35 -0.78 -2.74
C MET A 126 -11.25 -2.01 -2.78
N VAL A 127 -11.87 -2.28 -3.93
CA VAL A 127 -12.71 -3.46 -4.16
C VAL A 127 -12.16 -4.21 -5.37
N TYR A 128 -11.90 -5.50 -5.24
CA TYR A 128 -11.32 -6.29 -6.32
C TYR A 128 -11.63 -7.78 -6.24
N THR A 129 -11.48 -8.47 -7.38
CA THR A 129 -11.46 -9.93 -7.47
C THR A 129 -10.14 -10.39 -8.08
N LEU A 130 -9.73 -11.63 -7.79
CA LEU A 130 -8.54 -12.24 -8.38
C LEU A 130 -8.93 -13.18 -9.54
N PRO A 131 -8.04 -13.37 -10.54
CA PRO A 131 -8.26 -14.36 -11.60
C PRO A 131 -8.57 -15.74 -11.03
N GLY A 132 -9.52 -16.46 -11.64
CA GLY A 132 -9.97 -17.78 -11.17
C GLY A 132 -10.88 -17.77 -9.94
N HIS A 133 -11.11 -16.62 -9.30
CA HIS A 133 -11.94 -16.49 -8.10
C HIS A 133 -13.00 -15.37 -8.21
N PRO A 134 -13.88 -15.39 -9.23
CA PRO A 134 -14.83 -14.30 -9.48
C PRO A 134 -15.89 -14.13 -8.39
N LYS A 135 -16.12 -15.16 -7.56
CA LYS A 135 -17.08 -15.16 -6.44
C LYS A 135 -16.45 -14.82 -5.09
N LYS A 136 -15.16 -14.44 -5.08
CA LYS A 136 -14.43 -14.01 -3.88
C LYS A 136 -13.99 -12.57 -4.09
N VAL A 137 -14.72 -11.65 -3.48
CA VAL A 137 -14.45 -10.23 -3.54
C VAL A 137 -13.61 -9.83 -2.34
N TYR A 138 -12.64 -8.97 -2.57
CA TYR A 138 -11.77 -8.42 -1.56
C TYR A 138 -12.12 -6.95 -1.38
N LEU A 139 -12.26 -6.53 -0.12
CA LEU A 139 -12.35 -5.12 0.26
C LEU A 139 -11.13 -4.78 1.09
N SER A 140 -10.46 -3.66 0.81
CA SER A 140 -9.29 -3.25 1.57
C SER A 140 -9.20 -1.74 1.75
N TYR A 141 -8.53 -1.34 2.82
CA TYR A 141 -8.19 0.06 3.10
C TYR A 141 -6.79 0.16 3.71
N ARG A 142 -6.25 1.38 3.75
CA ARG A 142 -4.95 1.67 4.36
C ARG A 142 -5.14 2.20 5.77
N ARG A 143 -4.39 1.68 6.75
CA ARG A 143 -4.34 2.28 8.09
C ARG A 143 -3.66 3.64 8.03
N LEU A 144 -4.11 4.57 8.87
CA LEU A 144 -3.52 5.90 8.97
C LEU A 144 -2.38 5.84 9.97
N ILE A 145 -1.19 5.50 9.47
CA ILE A 145 0.02 5.37 10.29
C ILE A 145 0.77 6.70 10.27
N TRP A 146 0.91 7.31 11.45
CA TRP A 146 1.74 8.49 11.66
C TRP A 146 3.07 8.14 12.33
N ASN A 147 4.03 9.07 12.30
CA ASN A 147 5.38 8.85 12.79
C ASN A 147 5.43 8.57 14.31
N ASP A 148 4.46 9.06 15.07
CA ASP A 148 4.32 8.82 16.51
C ASP A 148 2.85 8.53 16.90
N ASN A 149 2.51 8.71 18.19
CA ASN A 149 1.15 8.54 18.69
C ASN A 149 0.32 9.85 18.72
N SER A 150 0.85 10.96 18.22
CA SER A 150 0.12 12.22 18.14
C SER A 150 -1.04 12.12 17.14
N GLY A 151 -2.16 12.77 17.46
CA GLY A 151 -3.33 12.80 16.59
C GLY A 151 -4.10 11.49 16.51
N ARG A 152 -3.76 10.46 17.30
CA ARG A 152 -4.49 9.18 17.28
C ARG A 152 -5.98 9.35 17.55
N GLU A 153 -6.35 10.32 18.37
CA GLU A 153 -7.73 10.70 18.68
C GLU A 153 -8.55 11.11 17.44
N VAL A 154 -7.91 11.69 16.41
CA VAL A 154 -8.57 12.07 15.14
C VAL A 154 -8.33 11.06 14.01
N LEU A 155 -7.28 10.23 14.09
CA LEU A 155 -7.02 9.16 13.12
C LEU A 155 -7.88 7.90 13.37
N ILE A 156 -8.18 7.58 14.64
CA ILE A 156 -9.02 6.43 15.00
C ILE A 156 -10.43 6.53 14.42
N PRO A 157 -11.14 7.68 14.47
CA PRO A 157 -12.43 7.85 13.81
C PRO A 157 -12.42 7.54 12.32
N VAL A 158 -11.34 7.89 11.60
CA VAL A 158 -11.20 7.53 10.18
C VAL A 158 -11.10 6.02 9.99
N GLU A 159 -10.25 5.35 10.76
CA GLU A 159 -10.13 3.89 10.69
C GLU A 159 -11.44 3.19 11.05
N LYS A 160 -12.16 3.67 12.08
CA LYS A 160 -13.48 3.16 12.45
C LYS A 160 -14.53 3.36 11.36
N LEU A 161 -14.49 4.49 10.65
CA LEU A 161 -15.38 4.73 9.51
C LEU A 161 -15.11 3.73 8.39
N LEU A 162 -13.84 3.54 8.01
CA LEU A 162 -13.41 2.62 6.97
C LEU A 162 -13.79 1.16 7.30
N GLU A 163 -13.52 0.73 8.52
CA GLU A 163 -13.88 -0.60 9.00
C GLU A 163 -15.41 -0.77 9.07
N GLY A 164 -16.14 0.24 9.57
CA GLY A 164 -17.59 0.22 9.63
C GLY A 164 -18.25 0.03 8.27
N LEU A 165 -17.81 0.78 7.25
CA LEU A 165 -18.30 0.65 5.88
C LEU A 165 -18.09 -0.75 5.30
N ILE A 166 -16.92 -1.36 5.53
CA ILE A 166 -16.66 -2.72 5.06
C ILE A 166 -17.51 -3.74 5.83
N ASN A 167 -17.69 -3.55 7.13
CA ASN A 167 -18.51 -4.44 7.95
C ASN A 167 -19.98 -4.39 7.52
N ASP A 168 -20.54 -3.23 7.21
CA ASP A 168 -21.90 -3.10 6.67
C ASP A 168 -22.06 -4.00 5.42
N VAL A 169 -21.08 -3.95 4.50
CA VAL A 169 -21.06 -4.80 3.30
C VAL A 169 -20.93 -6.29 3.64
N ILE A 170 -20.10 -6.65 4.61
CA ILE A 170 -19.95 -8.04 5.05
C ILE A 170 -21.26 -8.57 5.63
N GLU A 171 -21.96 -7.80 6.45
CA GLU A 171 -23.23 -8.20 7.06
C GLU A 171 -24.32 -8.37 6.00
N MET A 172 -24.43 -7.44 5.04
CA MET A 172 -25.36 -7.58 3.91
C MET A 172 -25.19 -8.90 3.17
N HIS A 173 -23.96 -9.42 3.04
CA HIS A 173 -23.68 -10.70 2.37
C HIS A 173 -23.72 -11.94 3.27
N LYS A 174 -23.91 -11.79 4.59
CA LYS A 174 -24.16 -12.92 5.50
C LYS A 174 -25.62 -13.32 5.51
N GLU A 175 -26.53 -12.37 5.36
CA GLU A 175 -27.98 -12.59 5.45
C GLU A 175 -28.58 -13.37 4.26
N PHE A 176 -27.89 -13.42 3.11
CA PHE A 176 -28.35 -14.14 1.91
C PHE A 176 -27.78 -15.57 1.77
N LYS A 177 -27.42 -16.23 2.88
CA LYS A 177 -27.07 -17.65 2.93
C LYS A 177 -28.07 -18.43 3.78
#